data_AF-A0A8J4YJN2-F1
#
_entry.id   AF-A0A8J4YJN2-F1
#
_cell.length_a   1.000
_cell.length_b   1.000
_cell.length_c   1.000
_cell.angle_alpha   90.00
_cell.angle_beta   90.00
_cell.angle_gamma   90.00
#
_symmetry.space_group_name_H-M   'P 1'
#
loop_
_entity.id
_entity.type
_entity.pdbx_description
1 polymer ?
#
loop_
_entity_poly.entity_id
_entity_poly.type
_entity_poly.pdbx_seq_one_letter_code
_entity_poly.pdbx_strand_id
1 'polypeptide(L)'
;MSKSFKLVEPRGAEAAPSTFAQPATETDWSLCFICQETTPESLTSPSQNTRQDKGSSYNILAGHLRRFNELGLLPNSFLLSRLDEGRGVEAALSANNARYHKTCRLRYNKTKLDRAEKRHLKIGADEEEEVVAHKRARYLSRPSSTATKHQ
;
A
#
# COMPACT_ATOMS: atom_id res chain seq x y z
N MET A 1 -59.02 12.56 -41.07
CA MET A 1 -59.61 11.88 -39.91
C MET A 1 -58.52 11.71 -38.86
N SER A 2 -58.53 12.58 -37.86
CA SER A 2 -57.48 12.76 -36.85
C SER A 2 -57.52 11.62 -35.83
N LYS A 3 -56.41 10.91 -35.65
CA LYS A 3 -56.27 9.87 -34.63
C LYS A 3 -55.54 10.47 -33.43
N SER A 4 -56.27 10.64 -32.33
CA SER A 4 -55.76 11.15 -31.06
C SER A 4 -54.91 10.09 -30.36
N PHE A 5 -53.68 10.44 -30.00
CA PHE A 5 -52.82 9.60 -29.17
C PHE A 5 -52.98 10.08 -27.72
N LYS A 6 -53.47 9.22 -26.83
CA LYS A 6 -53.55 9.53 -25.40
C LYS A 6 -52.16 9.40 -24.79
N LEU A 7 -51.63 10.51 -24.27
CA LEU A 7 -50.45 10.53 -23.41
C LEU A 7 -50.86 9.99 -22.04
N VAL A 8 -50.27 8.88 -21.62
CA VAL A 8 -50.37 8.35 -20.25
C VAL A 8 -49.09 8.75 -19.53
N GLU A 9 -49.21 9.59 -18.50
CA GLU A 9 -48.11 9.86 -17.58
C GLU A 9 -47.89 8.66 -16.64
N PRO A 10 -46.66 8.17 -16.46
CA PRO A 10 -46.36 7.30 -15.35
C PRO A 10 -46.10 8.15 -14.09
N ARG A 11 -47.11 8.23 -13.22
CA ARG A 11 -46.94 8.62 -11.82
C ARG A 11 -46.62 7.36 -11.02
N GLY A 12 -45.44 7.31 -10.43
CA GLY A 12 -45.06 6.20 -9.54
C GLY A 12 -43.60 6.26 -9.15
N ALA A 13 -43.27 7.21 -8.28
CA ALA A 13 -42.04 7.17 -7.51
C ALA A 13 -42.11 5.97 -6.57
N GLU A 14 -41.42 4.89 -6.92
CA GLU A 14 -40.99 3.87 -5.96
C GLU A 14 -39.49 3.69 -6.15
N ALA A 15 -38.74 4.45 -5.36
CA ALA A 15 -37.32 4.28 -5.18
C ALA A 15 -37.07 2.91 -4.53
N ALA A 16 -36.95 1.88 -5.36
CA ALA A 16 -36.28 0.66 -4.94
C ALA A 16 -34.86 1.05 -4.52
N PRO A 17 -34.39 0.68 -3.31
CA PRO A 17 -32.98 0.78 -3.00
C PRO A 17 -32.29 -0.27 -3.86
N SER A 18 -31.87 0.19 -5.04
CA SER A 18 -31.02 -0.57 -5.92
C SER A 18 -29.86 -1.10 -5.09
N THR A 19 -29.85 -2.41 -4.91
CA THR A 19 -28.72 -3.17 -4.38
C THR A 19 -27.59 -3.07 -5.42
N PHE A 20 -27.04 -1.87 -5.57
CA PHE A 20 -25.72 -1.70 -6.11
C PHE A 20 -24.79 -2.27 -5.05
N ALA A 21 -24.23 -3.45 -5.34
CA ALA A 21 -23.12 -4.00 -4.61
C ALA A 21 -22.09 -2.88 -4.41
N GLN A 22 -22.03 -2.34 -3.20
CA GLN A 22 -21.05 -1.32 -2.87
C GLN A 22 -19.68 -2.01 -2.93
N PRO A 23 -18.72 -1.52 -3.74
CA PRO A 23 -17.36 -1.99 -3.60
C PRO A 23 -16.94 -1.66 -2.16
N ALA A 24 -16.33 -2.60 -1.46
CA ALA A 24 -15.91 -2.44 -0.08
C ALA A 24 -14.91 -1.26 0.06
N THR A 25 -15.43 -0.05 0.25
CA THR A 25 -14.66 1.19 0.41
C THR A 25 -14.45 1.55 1.88
N GLU A 26 -15.05 0.81 2.81
CA GLU A 26 -14.89 1.07 4.23
C GLU A 26 -13.69 0.28 4.76
N THR A 27 -12.78 0.97 5.45
CA THR A 27 -11.64 0.32 6.11
C THR A 27 -12.11 -0.17 7.46
N ASP A 28 -11.97 -1.48 7.72
CA ASP A 28 -12.10 -1.97 9.08
C ASP A 28 -10.82 -1.62 9.85
N TRP A 29 -10.93 -0.60 10.70
CA TRP A 29 -9.85 -0.10 11.55
C TRP A 29 -9.53 -1.02 12.74
N SER A 30 -10.37 -2.02 13.01
CA SER A 30 -10.07 -3.07 14.00
C SER A 30 -9.06 -4.09 13.49
N LEU A 31 -8.92 -4.21 12.17
CA LEU A 31 -7.97 -5.06 11.47
C LEU A 31 -6.68 -4.31 11.11
N CYS A 32 -5.73 -5.03 10.51
CA CYS A 32 -4.57 -4.36 9.91
C CYS A 32 -5.02 -3.48 8.75
N PHE A 33 -4.77 -2.16 8.82
CA PHE A 33 -5.18 -1.26 7.74
C PHE A 33 -4.45 -1.51 6.40
N ILE A 34 -3.32 -2.23 6.43
CA ILE A 34 -2.52 -2.56 5.25
C ILE A 34 -3.07 -3.78 4.51
N CYS A 35 -3.35 -4.89 5.22
CA CYS A 35 -3.80 -6.13 4.56
C CYS A 35 -5.29 -6.45 4.75
N GLN A 36 -5.97 -5.84 5.73
CA GLN A 36 -7.38 -6.08 6.05
C GLN A 36 -7.72 -7.57 6.30
N GLU A 37 -6.76 -8.31 6.82
CA GLU A 37 -6.89 -9.73 7.14
C GLU A 37 -6.66 -9.97 8.64
N THR A 38 -7.32 -10.99 9.18
CA THR A 38 -7.04 -11.52 10.51
C THR A 38 -5.91 -12.52 10.40
N THR A 39 -4.77 -12.22 11.04
CA THR A 39 -3.62 -13.12 11.10
C THR A 39 -3.33 -13.49 12.55
N PRO A 40 -2.58 -14.58 12.84
CA PRO A 40 -2.17 -14.89 14.21
C PRO A 40 -1.16 -13.88 14.77
N GLU A 41 -0.61 -12.99 13.93
CA GLU A 41 0.30 -11.94 14.37
C GLU A 41 -0.48 -10.85 15.10
N SER A 42 0.03 -10.40 16.25
CA SER A 42 -0.62 -9.34 17.02
C SER A 42 -0.55 -7.99 16.31
N LEU A 43 -1.68 -7.29 16.32
CA LEU A 43 -1.78 -5.94 15.79
C LEU A 43 -1.10 -4.94 16.73
N THR A 44 -0.17 -4.18 16.19
CA THR A 44 0.55 -3.10 16.87
C THR A 44 0.10 -1.74 16.35
N SER A 45 0.09 -0.74 17.22
CA SER A 45 -0.08 0.66 16.83
C SER A 45 1.21 1.43 17.13
N PRO A 46 1.58 2.42 16.30
CA PRO A 46 2.64 3.35 16.65
C PRO A 46 2.41 4.08 17.98
N SER A 47 1.14 4.38 18.31
CA SER A 47 0.73 5.02 19.56
C SER A 47 1.11 4.23 20.82
N GLN A 48 1.29 2.91 20.71
CA GLN A 48 1.70 2.03 21.81
C GLN A 48 3.22 1.98 22.02
N ASN A 49 4.02 2.43 21.06
CA ASN A 49 5.47 2.46 21.21
C ASN A 49 5.89 3.71 21.97
N THR A 50 6.20 3.56 23.26
CA THR A 50 6.59 4.65 24.18
C THR A 50 7.89 5.37 23.79
N ARG A 51 8.59 4.94 22.73
CA ARG A 51 9.88 5.46 22.31
C ARG A 51 9.83 6.59 21.27
N GLN A 52 8.67 6.93 20.71
CA GLN A 52 8.57 7.95 19.65
C GLN A 52 7.35 8.85 19.81
N ASP A 53 7.50 10.13 19.45
CA ASP A 53 6.42 11.09 19.33
C ASP A 53 5.30 10.53 18.43
N LYS A 54 4.13 10.29 19.03
CA LYS A 54 3.03 9.52 18.43
C LYS A 54 2.61 10.03 17.05
N GLY A 55 2.62 11.35 16.84
CA GLY A 55 2.28 11.97 15.55
C GLY A 55 3.29 11.73 14.43
N SER A 56 4.59 11.68 14.74
CA SER A 56 5.65 11.52 13.74
C SER A 56 5.58 10.16 13.02
N SER A 57 5.13 9.13 13.74
CA SER A 57 5.15 7.76 13.25
C SER A 57 4.13 7.46 12.13
N TYR A 58 2.92 8.02 12.21
CA TYR A 58 1.90 7.90 11.17
C TYR A 58 2.24 8.78 9.97
N ASN A 59 2.78 9.98 10.18
CA ASN A 59 3.25 10.86 9.11
C ASN A 59 4.29 10.14 8.22
N ILE A 60 5.33 9.56 8.83
CA ILE A 60 6.38 8.82 8.11
C ILE A 60 5.79 7.61 7.37
N LEU A 61 4.88 6.87 8.00
CA LEU A 61 4.23 5.72 7.37
C LEU A 61 3.36 6.13 6.17
N ALA A 62 2.53 7.15 6.32
CA ALA A 62 1.71 7.70 5.25
C ALA A 62 2.60 8.21 4.09
N GLY A 63 3.70 8.90 4.40
CA GLY A 63 4.70 9.33 3.42
C GLY A 63 5.29 8.16 2.63
N HIS A 64 5.70 7.09 3.30
CA HIS A 64 6.19 5.89 2.61
C HIS A 64 5.12 5.28 1.71
N LEU A 65 3.89 5.11 2.21
CA LEU A 65 2.79 4.52 1.44
C LEU A 65 2.46 5.33 0.18
N ARG A 66 2.48 6.66 0.27
CA ARG A 66 2.32 7.54 -0.91
C ARG A 66 3.42 7.28 -1.94
N ARG A 67 4.68 7.22 -1.53
CA ARG A 67 5.78 6.92 -2.45
C ARG A 67 5.69 5.52 -3.06
N PHE A 68 5.31 4.51 -2.27
CA PHE A 68 5.06 3.17 -2.83
C PHE A 68 3.88 3.15 -3.81
N ASN A 69 2.86 3.98 -3.60
CA ASN A 69 1.75 4.17 -4.54
C ASN A 69 2.23 4.78 -5.86
N GLU A 70 3.04 5.84 -5.79
CA GLU A 70 3.65 6.49 -6.97
C GLU A 70 4.50 5.52 -7.79
N LEU A 71 5.19 4.59 -7.12
CA LEU A 71 5.99 3.54 -7.76
C LEU A 71 5.17 2.34 -8.27
N GLY A 72 3.85 2.30 -8.04
CA GLY A 72 3.00 1.16 -8.40
C GLY A 72 3.33 -0.13 -7.64
N LEU A 73 3.91 -0.02 -6.44
CA LEU A 73 4.41 -1.15 -5.64
C LEU A 73 3.51 -1.49 -4.44
N LEU A 74 2.35 -0.86 -4.35
CA LEU A 74 1.31 -1.26 -3.41
C LEU A 74 0.59 -2.52 -3.93
N PRO A 75 0.10 -3.40 -3.04
CA PRO A 75 -0.72 -4.53 -3.44
C PRO A 75 -1.94 -4.04 -4.22
N ASN A 76 -2.37 -4.76 -5.26
CA ASN A 76 -3.54 -4.40 -6.05
C ASN A 76 -4.83 -4.30 -5.22
N SER A 77 -4.90 -5.03 -4.10
CA SER A 77 -6.00 -4.97 -3.14
C SER A 77 -5.92 -3.80 -2.17
N PHE A 78 -4.80 -3.08 -2.12
CA PHE A 78 -4.58 -1.95 -1.24
C PHE A 78 -4.70 -0.64 -2.01
N LEU A 79 -5.84 0.02 -1.84
CA LEU A 79 -6.08 1.35 -2.38
C LEU A 79 -5.75 2.39 -1.32
N LEU A 80 -4.80 3.28 -1.61
CA LEU A 80 -4.42 4.34 -0.67
C LEU A 80 -5.55 5.36 -0.47
N SER A 81 -6.35 5.62 -1.51
CA SER A 81 -7.51 6.52 -1.47
C SER A 81 -8.57 6.10 -0.44
N ARG A 82 -8.71 4.79 -0.19
CA ARG A 82 -9.61 4.25 0.82
C ARG A 82 -9.29 4.78 2.23
N LEU A 83 -8.03 5.10 2.50
CA LEU A 83 -7.59 5.57 3.82
C LEU A 83 -7.73 7.08 4.02
N ASP A 84 -7.96 7.87 2.97
CA ASP A 84 -7.85 9.32 3.08
C ASP A 84 -8.99 9.95 3.89
N GLU A 85 -10.19 9.36 3.85
CA GLU A 85 -11.43 9.89 4.45
C GLU A 85 -11.69 11.39 4.12
N GLY A 86 -11.03 11.95 3.10
CA GLY A 86 -11.10 13.36 2.72
C GLY A 86 -10.27 14.32 3.61
N ARG A 87 -9.50 13.81 4.58
CA ARG A 87 -8.67 14.62 5.51
C ARG A 87 -7.17 14.35 5.38
N GLY A 88 -6.79 13.46 4.47
CA GLY A 88 -5.44 12.94 4.30
C GLY A 88 -5.24 11.64 5.07
N VAL A 89 -4.50 10.72 4.43
CA VAL A 89 -4.15 9.40 4.99
C VAL A 89 -3.60 9.48 6.42
N GLU A 90 -2.68 10.39 6.72
CA GLU A 90 -2.11 10.52 8.07
C GLU A 90 -3.17 10.86 9.12
N ALA A 91 -4.05 11.81 8.81
CA ALA A 91 -5.10 12.26 9.72
C ALA A 91 -6.06 11.12 10.03
N ALA A 92 -6.45 10.35 9.01
CA ALA A 92 -7.30 9.17 9.18
C ALA A 92 -6.61 8.05 9.97
N LEU A 93 -5.33 7.75 9.69
CA LEU A 93 -4.56 6.75 10.46
C LEU A 93 -4.49 7.14 11.94
N SER A 94 -4.29 8.42 12.22
CA SER A 94 -4.17 8.94 13.58
C SER A 94 -5.52 8.96 14.30
N ALA A 95 -6.58 9.44 13.64
CA ALA A 95 -7.93 9.53 14.20
C ALA A 95 -8.49 8.15 14.58
N ASN A 96 -8.21 7.14 13.76
CA ASN A 96 -8.69 5.77 13.97
C ASN A 96 -7.72 4.88 14.78
N ASN A 97 -6.62 5.42 15.30
CA ASN A 97 -5.58 4.65 16.01
C ASN A 97 -5.13 3.40 15.23
N ALA A 98 -4.92 3.59 13.93
CA ALA A 98 -4.80 2.52 12.97
C ALA A 98 -3.71 1.51 13.34
N ARG A 99 -4.08 0.23 13.28
CA ARG A 99 -3.22 -0.87 13.70
C ARG A 99 -2.66 -1.62 12.50
N TYR A 100 -1.51 -2.23 12.69
CA TYR A 100 -0.88 -3.06 11.66
C TYR A 100 -0.17 -4.28 12.24
N HIS A 101 -0.02 -5.29 11.40
CA HIS A 101 0.97 -6.34 11.62
C HIS A 101 2.37 -5.76 11.45
N LYS A 102 3.30 -6.17 12.31
CA LYS A 102 4.72 -5.78 12.22
C LYS A 102 5.30 -6.22 10.88
N THR A 103 4.94 -7.42 10.40
CA THR A 103 5.36 -7.90 9.08
C THR A 103 4.85 -7.00 7.94
N CYS A 104 3.59 -6.56 7.98
CA CYS A 104 3.05 -5.60 7.02
C CYS A 104 3.81 -4.28 7.04
N ARG A 105 4.08 -3.71 8.23
CA ARG A 105 4.84 -2.46 8.37
C ARG A 105 6.26 -2.58 7.82
N LEU A 106 6.92 -3.73 8.00
CA LEU A 106 8.28 -3.97 7.50
C LEU A 106 8.37 -3.99 5.97
N ARG A 107 7.27 -4.26 5.26
CA ARG A 107 7.23 -4.18 3.79
C ARG A 107 7.33 -2.75 3.28
N TYR A 108 6.77 -1.78 4.01
CA TYR A 108 6.71 -0.36 3.63
C TYR A 108 7.59 0.53 4.52
N ASN A 109 8.80 0.05 4.83
CA ASN A 109 9.78 0.81 5.60
C ASN A 109 10.71 1.64 4.68
N LYS A 110 11.47 2.55 5.28
CA LYS A 110 12.39 3.45 4.57
C LYS A 110 13.41 2.69 3.71
N THR A 111 14.07 1.67 4.27
CA THR A 111 15.09 0.91 3.53
C THR A 111 14.52 0.18 2.31
N LYS A 112 13.26 -0.27 2.38
CA LYS A 112 12.55 -0.86 1.23
C LYS A 112 12.19 0.20 0.21
N LEU A 113 11.79 1.38 0.66
CA LEU A 113 11.48 2.52 -0.20
C LEU A 113 12.73 2.96 -0.96
N ASP A 114 13.85 3.21 -0.28
CA ASP A 114 15.11 3.63 -0.92
C ASP A 114 15.58 2.61 -2.00
N ARG A 115 15.36 1.31 -1.75
CA ARG A 115 15.69 0.25 -2.72
C ARG A 115 14.70 0.19 -3.88
N ALA A 116 13.44 0.51 -3.64
CA ALA A 116 12.41 0.57 -4.68
C ALA A 116 12.68 1.75 -5.62
N GLU A 117 12.91 2.94 -5.07
CA GLU A 117 13.25 4.16 -5.82
C GLU A 117 14.50 3.94 -6.68
N LYS A 118 15.58 3.37 -6.11
CA LYS A 118 16.80 3.04 -6.88
C LYS A 118 16.58 2.06 -8.03
N ARG A 119 15.61 1.14 -7.92
CA ARG A 119 15.28 0.22 -9.02
C ARG A 119 14.44 0.92 -10.08
N HIS A 120 13.48 1.73 -9.66
CA HIS A 120 12.62 2.50 -10.56
C HIS A 120 13.41 3.51 -11.40
N LEU A 121 14.38 4.21 -10.79
CA LEU A 121 15.26 5.14 -11.50
C LEU A 121 16.15 4.47 -12.55
N LYS A 122 16.54 3.20 -12.34
CA LYS A 122 17.32 2.44 -13.31
C LYS A 122 16.48 2.06 -14.53
N ILE A 123 15.26 1.59 -14.30
CA ILE A 123 14.32 1.23 -15.38
C ILE A 123 14.05 2.43 -16.29
N GLY A 124 13.89 3.64 -15.74
CA GLY A 124 13.69 4.85 -16.54
C GLY A 124 14.96 5.39 -17.23
N ALA A 125 16.16 4.94 -16.84
CA ALA A 125 17.41 5.31 -17.52
C ALA A 125 17.73 4.36 -18.69
N ASP A 126 17.27 3.11 -18.63
CA ASP A 126 17.39 2.13 -19.70
C ASP A 126 16.43 2.40 -20.89
N GLU A 127 15.43 3.29 -20.76
CA GLU A 127 14.57 3.70 -21.90
C GLU A 127 15.24 4.74 -22.84
N GLU A 128 16.32 5.40 -22.41
CA GLU A 128 17.19 6.22 -23.28
C GLU A 128 18.56 5.58 -23.59
N GLU A 129 18.88 4.41 -23.00
CA GLU A 129 20.15 3.71 -23.20
C GLU A 129 19.93 2.25 -23.63
N GLU A 130 19.21 2.03 -24.74
CA GLU A 130 19.34 0.76 -25.49
C GLU A 130 20.69 0.69 -26.18
N VAL A 131 21.79 0.59 -25.44
CA VAL A 131 23.00 -0.18 -25.75
C VAL A 131 24.01 0.05 -24.62
N VAL A 132 24.15 -0.89 -23.70
CA VAL A 132 25.43 -1.61 -23.44
C VAL A 132 25.18 -2.68 -22.38
N ALA A 133 25.17 -3.93 -22.84
CA ALA A 133 25.13 -5.13 -22.02
C ALA A 133 26.34 -5.21 -21.08
N HIS A 134 26.14 -5.33 -19.76
CA HIS A 134 27.16 -5.94 -18.89
C HIS A 134 26.55 -6.78 -17.77
N LYS A 135 26.47 -8.09 -18.07
CA LYS A 135 26.38 -9.16 -17.09
C LYS A 135 27.47 -9.00 -16.02
N ARG A 136 27.12 -9.06 -14.74
CA ARG A 136 28.06 -9.55 -13.71
C ARG A 136 27.37 -10.55 -12.78
N ALA A 137 27.76 -11.80 -13.01
CA ALA A 137 27.45 -12.97 -12.21
C ALA A 137 27.89 -12.77 -10.74
N ARG A 138 27.07 -13.24 -9.81
CA ARG A 138 27.45 -13.43 -8.41
C ARG A 138 28.49 -14.55 -8.35
N TYR A 139 29.76 -14.18 -8.22
CA TYR A 139 30.82 -15.12 -7.89
C TYR A 139 31.80 -14.46 -6.94
N LEU A 140 31.63 -14.73 -5.64
CA LEU A 140 32.75 -14.84 -4.69
C LEU A 140 32.29 -15.80 -3.59
N SER A 141 32.38 -17.09 -3.90
CA SER A 141 32.48 -18.15 -2.90
C SER A 141 33.80 -17.97 -2.17
N ARG A 142 33.74 -17.88 -0.83
CA ARG A 142 34.88 -17.68 0.07
C ARG A 142 35.62 -19.02 0.24
N PRO A 143 36.91 -19.17 -0.14
CA PRO A 143 37.65 -20.37 0.23
C PRO A 143 38.14 -20.25 1.68
N SER A 144 37.82 -21.27 2.48
CA SER A 144 38.37 -21.47 3.83
C SER A 144 39.75 -22.11 3.70
N SER A 145 40.82 -21.35 3.95
CA SER A 145 42.19 -21.90 3.93
C SER A 145 42.55 -22.42 5.31
N THR A 146 42.70 -23.73 5.44
CA THR A 146 43.24 -24.45 6.60
C THR A 146 44.77 -24.25 6.65
N ALA A 147 45.30 -23.80 7.78
CA ALA A 147 46.74 -23.73 8.03
C ALA A 147 47.19 -24.93 8.89
N THR A 148 47.83 -25.91 8.26
CA THR A 148 48.57 -26.99 8.92
C THR A 148 50.00 -26.52 9.15
N LYS A 149 50.45 -26.46 10.40
CA LYS A 149 51.82 -26.07 10.80
C LYS A 149 52.59 -27.33 11.16
N HIS A 150 53.61 -27.66 10.38
CA HIS A 150 54.59 -28.71 10.70
C HIS A 150 55.67 -28.14 11.62
N GLN A 151 56.02 -28.90 12.65
CA GLN A 151 57.36 -28.97 13.25
C GLN A 151 57.62 -30.45 13.56
#